data_AF-A0A830CU60-F1
#
_entry.id   AF-A0A830CU60-F1
#
_cell.length_a   1.000
_cell.length_b   1.000
_cell.length_c   1.000
_cell.angle_alpha   90.00
_cell.angle_beta   90.00
_cell.angle_gamma   90.00
#
_symmetry.space_group_name_H-M   'P 1'
#
loop_
_entity.id
_entity.type
_entity.pdbx_description
1 polymer ?
#
loop_
_entity_poly.entity_id
_entity_poly.type
_entity_poly.pdbx_seq_one_letter_code
_entity_poly.pdbx_strand_id
1 'polypeptide(L)'
;MNAGANVQETAGAVESIEIITTKGEYKTIKRRDLSFSYRSSPFQDMNDLASITTVTFRLKVSQSAKKKQQGYLKRLIIALITIVAAEEELALHKKSNAEPVLEEFIPLKKSCKDEQIDRVERAAEEEVKQPAKDNLFHSIKNRTVVPLKG
;
A
#
# COMPACT_ATOMS: atom_id res chain seq x y z
N MET A 1 -1.49 32.74 -7.75
CA MET A 1 -0.44 31.71 -7.91
C MET A 1 -0.43 30.97 -9.25
N ASN A 2 -1.56 30.73 -9.94
CA ASN A 2 -1.66 30.03 -11.26
C ASN A 2 -0.56 28.98 -11.50
N ALA A 3 -0.68 27.81 -10.87
CA ALA A 3 0.39 26.82 -10.89
C ALA A 3 0.57 26.23 -12.30
N GLY A 4 1.82 26.12 -12.75
CA GLY A 4 2.16 25.52 -14.05
C GLY A 4 3.42 24.64 -14.03
N ALA A 5 3.41 23.65 -14.92
CA ALA A 5 4.46 22.66 -15.19
C ALA A 5 4.28 22.11 -16.61
N ASN A 6 5.36 21.63 -17.25
CA ASN A 6 5.33 21.03 -18.61
C ASN A 6 4.55 21.87 -19.66
N VAL A 7 4.81 23.19 -19.69
CA VAL A 7 4.17 24.16 -20.62
C VAL A 7 2.64 24.25 -20.46
N GLN A 8 2.09 23.77 -19.34
CA GLN A 8 0.68 23.88 -18.99
C GLN A 8 0.50 24.62 -17.67
N GLU A 9 -0.58 25.39 -17.57
CA GLU A 9 -0.95 26.17 -16.39
C GLU A 9 -2.37 25.84 -15.94
N THR A 10 -2.65 26.06 -14.65
CA THR A 10 -3.96 25.83 -14.03
C THR A 10 -5.06 26.58 -14.79
N ALA A 11 -4.80 27.83 -15.17
CA ALA A 11 -5.69 28.69 -15.96
C ALA A 11 -6.11 28.12 -17.33
N GLY A 12 -5.37 27.13 -17.87
CA GLY A 12 -5.70 26.47 -19.14
C GLY A 12 -6.83 25.44 -19.03
N ALA A 13 -7.17 25.00 -17.81
CA ALA A 13 -8.21 24.01 -17.55
C ALA A 13 -9.34 24.49 -16.63
N VAL A 14 -9.22 25.64 -15.96
CA VAL A 14 -10.29 26.22 -15.12
C VAL A 14 -11.48 26.68 -15.98
N GLU A 15 -12.68 26.36 -15.52
CA GLU A 15 -13.97 26.80 -16.09
C GLU A 15 -14.64 27.88 -15.22
N SER A 16 -14.63 27.67 -13.90
CA SER A 16 -15.15 28.61 -12.92
C SER A 16 -14.57 28.37 -11.55
N ILE A 17 -14.58 29.40 -10.72
CA ILE A 17 -14.13 29.36 -9.33
C ILE A 17 -15.23 29.93 -8.44
N GLU A 18 -15.50 29.25 -7.34
CA GLU A 18 -16.40 29.72 -6.28
C GLU A 18 -15.58 30.20 -5.10
N ILE A 19 -15.95 31.37 -4.59
CA ILE A 19 -15.31 32.00 -3.45
C ILE A 19 -16.34 32.38 -2.40
N ILE A 20 -15.90 32.42 -1.15
CA ILE A 20 -16.58 33.09 -0.05
C ILE A 20 -15.84 34.41 0.22
N THR A 21 -16.59 35.50 0.37
CA THR A 21 -16.03 36.79 0.77
C THR A 21 -15.90 36.95 2.28
N THR A 22 -15.17 37.96 2.74
CA THR A 22 -15.08 38.34 4.15
C THR A 22 -16.43 38.75 4.77
N LYS A 23 -17.47 38.97 3.95
CA LYS A 23 -18.85 39.20 4.37
C LYS A 23 -19.71 37.92 4.46
N GLY A 24 -19.15 36.76 4.11
CA GLY A 24 -19.89 35.49 4.01
C GLY A 24 -20.68 35.30 2.71
N GLU A 25 -20.53 36.21 1.72
CA GLU A 25 -21.21 36.09 0.42
C GLU A 25 -20.52 35.04 -0.45
N TYR A 26 -21.30 34.17 -1.10
CA TYR A 26 -20.80 33.28 -2.14
C TYR A 26 -20.80 33.98 -3.51
N LYS A 27 -19.68 33.90 -4.24
CA LYS A 27 -19.55 34.43 -5.61
C LYS A 27 -18.97 33.35 -6.54
N THR A 28 -19.59 33.17 -7.72
CA THR A 28 -19.05 32.31 -8.79
C THR A 28 -18.46 33.17 -9.89
N ILE A 29 -17.16 33.03 -10.15
CA ILE A 29 -16.42 33.76 -11.18
C ILE A 29 -16.17 32.81 -12.36
N LYS A 30 -16.58 33.18 -13.57
CA LYS A 30 -16.42 32.34 -14.78
C LYS A 30 -15.07 32.58 -15.46
N ARG A 31 -14.61 31.64 -16.28
CA ARG A 31 -13.29 31.68 -16.93
C ARG A 31 -12.99 32.95 -17.73
N ARG A 32 -14.01 33.59 -18.32
CA ARG A 32 -13.89 34.87 -19.05
C ARG A 32 -13.56 36.06 -18.12
N ASP A 33 -13.97 35.96 -16.86
CA ASP A 33 -13.83 37.00 -15.83
C ASP A 33 -12.57 36.75 -14.96
N LEU A 34 -11.78 35.70 -15.26
CA LEU A 34 -10.56 35.31 -14.55
C LEU A 34 -9.28 35.73 -15.31
N SER A 35 -8.66 36.81 -14.83
CA SER A 35 -7.39 37.38 -15.34
C SER A 35 -6.15 36.67 -14.78
N PHE A 36 -5.90 35.44 -15.25
CA PHE A 36 -4.66 34.72 -14.94
C PHE A 36 -3.48 35.18 -15.81
N SER A 37 -2.27 35.18 -15.24
CA SER A 37 -1.01 35.30 -15.96
C SER A 37 0.10 34.48 -15.28
N TYR A 38 1.35 34.58 -15.70
CA TYR A 38 2.44 33.74 -15.18
C TYR A 38 2.57 33.90 -13.66
N ARG A 39 2.33 32.79 -12.93
CA ARG A 39 2.26 32.72 -11.46
C ARG A 39 1.25 33.66 -10.78
N SER A 40 0.42 34.36 -11.54
CA SER A 40 -0.52 35.37 -11.04
C SER A 40 -1.99 35.01 -11.31
N SER A 41 -2.88 35.51 -10.46
CA SER A 41 -4.32 35.23 -10.43
C SER A 41 -5.06 36.37 -9.71
N PRO A 42 -6.30 36.72 -10.09
CA PRO A 42 -7.04 37.86 -9.54
C PRO A 42 -7.23 37.81 -8.01
N PHE A 43 -7.15 36.61 -7.43
CA PHE A 43 -7.28 36.35 -5.99
C PHE A 43 -6.10 36.85 -5.13
N GLN A 44 -4.97 37.24 -5.71
CA GLN A 44 -3.80 37.69 -4.94
C GLN A 44 -3.97 39.10 -4.39
N ASP A 45 -4.66 39.97 -5.12
CA ASP A 45 -4.86 41.38 -4.78
C ASP A 45 -6.31 41.64 -4.30
N MET A 46 -7.08 40.57 -4.05
CA MET A 46 -8.52 40.63 -3.74
C MET A 46 -8.77 40.78 -2.24
N ASN A 47 -8.92 42.02 -1.78
CA ASN A 47 -9.09 42.36 -0.36
C ASN A 47 -10.38 41.81 0.30
N ASP A 48 -11.44 41.49 -0.47
CA ASP A 48 -12.68 40.90 0.06
C ASP A 48 -12.72 39.37 0.02
N LEU A 49 -11.64 38.70 -0.43
CA LEU A 49 -11.56 37.24 -0.46
C LEU A 49 -11.34 36.66 0.94
N ALA A 50 -12.24 35.79 1.40
CA ALA A 50 -12.02 34.98 2.60
C ALA A 50 -11.50 33.57 2.26
N SER A 51 -12.09 32.91 1.26
CA SER A 51 -11.68 31.56 0.85
C SER A 51 -12.10 31.24 -0.58
N ILE A 52 -11.33 30.35 -1.23
CA ILE A 52 -11.73 29.67 -2.47
C ILE A 52 -12.31 28.31 -2.06
N THR A 53 -13.59 28.07 -2.30
CA THR A 53 -14.27 26.83 -1.89
C THR A 53 -14.21 25.76 -2.97
N THR A 54 -14.42 26.14 -4.23
CA THR A 54 -14.62 25.20 -5.33
C THR A 54 -13.88 25.71 -6.57
N VAL A 55 -13.23 24.80 -7.28
CA VAL A 55 -12.66 25.07 -8.61
C VAL A 55 -13.20 24.03 -9.59
N THR A 56 -13.95 24.48 -10.59
CA THR A 56 -14.47 23.64 -11.66
C THR A 56 -13.45 23.61 -12.79
N PHE A 57 -13.04 22.41 -13.20
CA PHE A 57 -12.10 22.21 -14.32
C PHE A 57 -12.81 21.59 -15.53
N ARG A 58 -12.58 22.15 -16.72
CA ARG A 58 -12.99 21.58 -18.01
C ARG A 58 -11.82 20.80 -18.62
N LEU A 59 -11.82 19.49 -18.42
CA LEU A 59 -10.82 18.59 -18.99
C LEU A 59 -11.12 18.26 -20.46
N LYS A 60 -10.08 18.02 -21.26
CA LYS A 60 -10.19 17.53 -22.65
C LYS A 60 -10.06 16.01 -22.69
N VAL A 61 -10.89 15.34 -23.49
CA VAL A 61 -10.78 13.89 -23.73
C VAL A 61 -9.44 13.58 -24.39
N SER A 62 -8.70 12.62 -23.84
CA SER A 62 -7.39 12.20 -24.36
C SER A 62 -7.35 10.67 -24.55
N GLN A 63 -7.14 10.24 -25.80
CA GLN A 63 -7.00 8.82 -26.12
C GLN A 63 -5.74 8.22 -25.48
N SER A 64 -4.68 9.01 -25.29
CA SER A 64 -3.48 8.62 -24.55
C SER A 64 -3.79 8.33 -23.08
N ALA A 65 -4.52 9.23 -22.41
CA ALA A 65 -4.95 9.02 -21.03
C ALA A 65 -5.87 7.80 -20.88
N LYS A 66 -6.85 7.65 -21.78
CA LYS A 66 -7.76 6.49 -21.81
C LYS A 66 -7.00 5.16 -21.96
N LYS A 67 -6.05 5.08 -22.90
CA LYS A 67 -5.20 3.88 -23.08
C LYS A 67 -4.37 3.57 -21.84
N LYS A 68 -3.78 4.58 -21.18
CA LYS A 68 -3.05 4.41 -19.92
C LYS A 68 -3.95 3.88 -18.81
N GLN A 69 -5.12 4.48 -18.60
CA GLN A 69 -6.11 4.02 -17.60
C GLN A 69 -6.53 2.57 -17.83
N GLN A 70 -6.85 2.21 -19.08
CA GLN A 70 -7.17 0.82 -19.45
C GLN A 70 -5.99 -0.14 -19.18
N GLY A 71 -4.75 0.29 -19.41
CA GLY A 71 -3.54 -0.46 -19.07
C GLY A 71 -3.40 -0.72 -17.56
N TYR A 72 -3.66 0.28 -16.71
CA TYR A 72 -3.67 0.11 -15.26
C TYR A 72 -4.77 -0.85 -14.80
N LEU A 73 -6.00 -0.70 -15.28
CA LEU A 73 -7.11 -1.58 -14.93
C LEU A 73 -6.83 -3.04 -15.33
N LYS A 74 -6.28 -3.28 -16.53
CA LYS A 74 -5.87 -4.62 -16.95
C LYS A 74 -4.82 -5.24 -16.01
N ARG A 75 -3.83 -4.47 -15.56
CA ARG A 75 -2.80 -4.94 -14.61
C ARG A 75 -3.42 -5.33 -13.26
N LEU A 76 -4.36 -4.52 -12.75
CA LEU A 76 -5.07 -4.82 -11.49
C LEU A 76 -5.92 -6.09 -11.61
N ILE A 77 -6.66 -6.26 -12.72
CA ILE A 77 -7.47 -7.45 -12.96
C ILE A 77 -6.58 -8.71 -13.03
N ILE A 78 -5.47 -8.67 -13.77
CA ILE A 78 -4.54 -9.80 -13.86
C ILE A 78 -3.98 -10.14 -12.47
N ALA A 79 -3.52 -9.13 -11.70
CA ALA A 79 -2.98 -9.35 -10.37
C ALA A 79 -4.01 -10.00 -9.41
N LEU A 80 -5.27 -9.55 -9.45
CA LEU A 80 -6.36 -10.14 -8.67
C LEU A 80 -6.62 -11.60 -9.06
N ILE A 81 -6.65 -11.91 -10.36
CA ILE A 81 -6.81 -13.29 -10.85
C ILE A 81 -5.65 -14.17 -10.38
N THR A 82 -4.40 -13.68 -10.43
CA THR A 82 -3.22 -14.43 -9.95
C THR A 82 -3.28 -14.69 -8.44
N ILE A 83 -3.76 -13.72 -7.65
CA ILE A 83 -3.93 -13.90 -6.20
C ILE A 83 -4.99 -14.97 -5.91
N VAL A 84 -6.17 -14.89 -6.53
CA VAL A 84 -7.25 -15.86 -6.33
C VAL A 84 -6.82 -17.28 -6.74
N ALA A 85 -6.11 -17.43 -7.86
CA ALA A 85 -5.56 -18.71 -8.28
C ALA A 85 -4.54 -19.27 -7.26
N ALA A 86 -3.67 -18.43 -6.71
CA ALA A 86 -2.72 -18.84 -5.68
C ALA A 86 -3.39 -19.24 -4.35
N GLU A 87 -4.51 -18.59 -3.99
CA GLU A 87 -5.32 -18.97 -2.82
C GLU A 87 -6.02 -20.32 -3.02
N GLU A 88 -6.50 -20.62 -4.23
CA GLU A 88 -7.10 -21.91 -4.58
C GLU A 88 -6.09 -23.06 -4.51
N GLU A 89 -4.90 -22.89 -5.10
CA GLU A 89 -3.79 -23.87 -5.01
C GLU A 89 -3.36 -24.10 -3.55
N LEU A 90 -3.25 -23.04 -2.73
CA LEU A 90 -2.96 -23.16 -1.30
C LEU A 90 -4.05 -23.93 -0.55
N ALA A 91 -5.32 -23.78 -0.94
CA ALA A 91 -6.44 -24.49 -0.34
C ALA A 91 -6.46 -25.97 -0.73
N LEU A 92 -6.00 -26.34 -1.93
CA LEU A 92 -5.81 -27.74 -2.34
C LEU A 92 -4.66 -28.40 -1.56
N HIS A 93 -3.50 -27.74 -1.46
CA HIS A 93 -2.35 -28.24 -0.68
C HIS A 93 -2.65 -28.44 0.82
N LYS A 94 -3.56 -27.65 1.40
CA LYS A 94 -4.03 -27.88 2.79
C LYS A 94 -4.87 -29.14 2.95
N LYS A 95 -5.59 -29.58 1.92
CA LYS A 95 -6.43 -30.79 1.95
C LYS A 95 -5.61 -32.07 1.78
N SER A 96 -4.52 -32.05 1.02
CA SER A 96 -3.65 -33.23 0.80
C SER A 96 -2.81 -33.62 2.01
N ASN A 97 -2.67 -32.73 3.00
CA ASN A 97 -1.86 -32.95 4.21
C ASN A 97 -2.69 -33.35 5.43
N ALA A 98 -3.96 -33.73 5.26
CA ALA A 98 -4.70 -34.46 6.29
C ALA A 98 -4.03 -35.83 6.50
N GLU A 99 -3.81 -36.21 7.76
CA GLU A 99 -3.00 -37.38 8.11
C GLU A 99 -3.48 -38.68 7.42
N PRO A 100 -2.56 -39.58 7.02
CA PRO A 100 -2.96 -40.90 6.57
C PRO A 100 -3.70 -41.60 7.71
N VAL A 101 -4.94 -42.01 7.43
CA VAL A 101 -5.74 -42.81 8.36
C VAL A 101 -4.92 -44.04 8.75
N LEU A 102 -4.61 -44.19 10.04
CA LEU A 102 -4.01 -45.41 10.58
C LEU A 102 -5.04 -46.54 10.44
N GLU A 103 -4.94 -47.29 9.34
CA GLU A 103 -5.73 -48.51 9.15
C GLU A 103 -5.51 -49.49 10.31
N GLU A 104 -6.57 -50.21 10.64
CA GLU A 104 -6.76 -50.88 11.92
C GLU A 104 -5.64 -51.86 12.27
N PHE A 105 -4.89 -51.57 13.33
CA PHE A 105 -3.99 -52.55 13.96
C PHE A 105 -4.81 -53.68 14.58
N ILE A 106 -4.98 -54.79 13.84
CA ILE A 106 -5.57 -56.02 14.33
C ILE A 106 -4.74 -56.55 15.52
N PRO A 107 -5.29 -56.62 16.75
CA PRO A 107 -4.54 -57.08 17.91
C PRO A 107 -4.40 -58.61 17.88
N LEU A 108 -3.30 -59.11 17.31
CA LEU A 108 -2.91 -60.51 17.44
C LEU A 108 -2.62 -60.83 18.91
N LYS A 109 -3.52 -61.60 19.54
CA LYS A 109 -3.33 -62.15 20.88
C LYS A 109 -2.01 -62.94 20.95
N LYS A 110 -1.03 -62.43 21.69
CA LYS A 110 0.11 -63.21 22.16
C LYS A 110 -0.12 -63.64 23.59
N SER A 111 0.04 -64.93 23.83
CA SER A 111 -0.14 -65.58 25.13
C SER A 111 1.18 -65.63 25.92
N CYS A 112 1.02 -65.88 27.22
CA CYS A 112 2.03 -66.42 28.13
C CYS A 112 3.22 -65.53 28.57
N LYS A 113 3.03 -65.04 29.80
CA LYS A 113 3.88 -65.26 31.00
C LYS A 113 4.69 -64.06 31.50
N ASP A 114 4.29 -63.63 32.70
CA ASP A 114 5.08 -62.83 33.62
C ASP A 114 6.34 -63.58 34.06
N GLU A 115 7.47 -62.88 34.22
CA GLU A 115 8.41 -63.08 35.32
C GLU A 115 9.44 -61.91 35.43
N GLN A 116 9.35 -61.19 36.55
CA GLN A 116 10.45 -60.59 37.35
C GLN A 116 11.34 -59.45 36.78
N ILE A 117 10.99 -58.21 37.18
CA ILE A 117 11.72 -57.35 38.17
C ILE A 117 13.16 -57.85 38.51
N ASP A 118 14.26 -57.09 38.38
CA ASP A 118 14.65 -55.97 39.27
C ASP A 118 15.95 -55.24 38.83
N ARG A 119 16.09 -53.93 39.14
CA ARG A 119 17.32 -53.07 39.18
C ARG A 119 18.13 -52.93 37.86
N VAL A 120 18.92 -51.88 37.57
CA VAL A 120 19.93 -51.08 38.31
C VAL A 120 20.06 -49.72 37.58
N GLU A 121 20.24 -48.52 38.17
CA GLU A 121 20.15 -48.02 39.56
C GLU A 121 19.75 -46.52 39.56
N ARG A 122 20.68 -45.54 39.49
CA ARG A 122 20.41 -44.09 39.64
C ARG A 122 21.52 -43.15 39.11
N ALA A 123 21.11 -41.89 38.90
CA ALA A 123 21.89 -40.64 38.93
C ALA A 123 22.95 -40.33 37.84
N ALA A 124 22.64 -39.30 37.06
CA ALA A 124 23.51 -38.12 36.90
C ALA A 124 22.63 -36.89 36.61
N GLU A 125 22.67 -35.88 37.47
CA GLU A 125 22.17 -34.52 37.19
C GLU A 125 23.29 -33.70 36.51
N GLU A 126 23.03 -32.42 36.23
CA GLU A 126 24.00 -31.39 35.76
C GLU A 126 24.48 -31.55 34.29
N GLU A 127 24.68 -30.49 33.48
CA GLU A 127 24.43 -29.05 33.66
C GLU A 127 24.33 -28.31 32.29
N VAL A 128 23.60 -27.19 32.26
CA VAL A 128 23.92 -25.91 31.57
C VAL A 128 24.49 -25.92 30.13
N LYS A 129 23.69 -25.42 29.16
CA LYS A 129 24.03 -24.22 28.35
C LYS A 129 22.89 -23.69 27.45
N GLN A 130 22.45 -22.46 27.72
CA GLN A 130 21.91 -21.55 26.69
C GLN A 130 23.06 -20.74 26.09
N PRO A 131 22.91 -20.26 24.85
CA PRO A 131 23.42 -18.95 24.46
C PRO A 131 22.31 -18.01 23.94
N ALA A 132 22.27 -16.80 24.53
CA ALA A 132 22.37 -15.51 23.83
C ALA A 132 21.79 -15.46 22.39
N LYS A 133 20.66 -14.81 22.10
CA LYS A 133 20.46 -13.35 22.13
C LYS A 133 21.73 -12.56 21.81
N ASP A 134 21.82 -12.00 20.60
CA ASP A 134 22.31 -10.62 20.42
C ASP A 134 22.10 -10.04 19.00
N ASN A 135 21.64 -8.79 18.98
CA ASN A 135 22.00 -7.70 18.06
C ASN A 135 21.81 -7.83 16.53
N LEU A 136 20.71 -7.23 16.03
CA LEU A 136 20.67 -6.64 14.69
C LEU A 136 19.79 -5.36 14.62
N PHE A 137 20.21 -4.29 15.30
CA PHE A 137 19.68 -2.94 15.12
C PHE A 137 20.78 -1.86 15.27
N HIS A 138 20.61 -0.74 14.55
CA HIS A 138 21.59 0.34 14.27
C HIS A 138 22.71 -0.07 13.29
N SER A 139 23.19 0.77 12.36
CA SER A 139 23.21 2.24 12.21
C SER A 139 23.05 2.61 10.70
N ILE A 140 22.18 3.50 10.24
CA ILE A 140 22.15 4.99 10.30
C ILE A 140 23.26 5.73 9.50
N LYS A 141 22.82 6.33 8.37
CA LYS A 141 23.23 7.61 7.73
C LYS A 141 24.40 7.75 6.70
N ASN A 142 24.07 8.56 5.68
CA ASN A 142 24.88 9.53 4.91
C ASN A 142 25.70 9.11 3.66
N ARG A 143 25.18 9.47 2.48
CA ARG A 143 25.91 10.00 1.30
C ARG A 143 25.05 11.14 0.72
N THR A 144 25.33 12.41 1.02
CA THR A 144 26.35 13.29 0.40
C THR A 144 26.02 13.64 -1.05
N VAL A 145 25.60 14.89 -1.24
CA VAL A 145 25.30 15.54 -2.52
C VAL A 145 26.60 15.86 -3.27
N VAL A 146 26.62 15.65 -4.58
CA VAL A 146 27.69 16.14 -5.47
C VAL A 146 27.16 17.34 -6.26
N PRO A 147 27.80 18.53 -6.19
CA PRO A 147 27.46 19.64 -7.05
C PRO A 147 28.18 19.52 -8.40
N LEU A 148 27.45 19.60 -9.52
CA LEU A 148 28.05 19.85 -10.82
C LEU A 148 28.12 21.37 -11.04
N LYS A 149 29.34 21.89 -11.17
CA LYS A 149 29.65 23.19 -11.80
C LYS A 149 30.21 22.91 -13.20
N GLY A 150 29.86 23.76 -14.16
CA GLY A 150 30.23 23.68 -15.57
C GLY A 150 29.19 24.43 -16.38
#